data_AF-A0A6I5ITA9-F1
#
_entry.id   AF-A0A6I5ITA9-F1
#
_cell.length_a   1.000
_cell.length_b   1.000
_cell.length_c   1.000
_cell.angle_alpha   90.00
_cell.angle_beta   90.00
_cell.angle_gamma   90.00
#
_symmetry.space_group_name_H-M   'P 1'
#
loop_
_entity.id
_entity.type
_entity.pdbx_description
1 polymer ?
#
loop_
_entity_poly.entity_id
_entity_poly.type
_entity_poly.pdbx_seq_one_letter_code
_entity_poly.pdbx_strand_id
1 'polypeptide(L)'
;MYKLIALDMDGTLLNSQKQISSRTKQAIAKAREQGIYVVLASGRPLAGMRSKLEELDLTSQDDYVLHYNGSIVQNVGTGDIIYQQIIDGRSAKMVARLAQELGVNTHAFSQTHGLITPKTSQYTEVEATINHLPITEMDFEQLSDDHPIIKAMMVAEPPVLTAAIRQLPSSLHQDYTIVQSAAFFLEFLNPKSNKGIGVKAIADHLGIDAKEVICMGDAENDHHMLQYAGLGIAMANAMEETKRIADHITLSNDEDGVAVAIEQFALR
;
A
#
# COMPACT_ATOMS: atom_id res chain seq x y z
N MET A 1 20.94 16.40 -2.61
CA MET A 1 21.21 14.97 -2.84
C MET A 1 20.09 14.22 -2.17
N TYR A 2 19.47 13.28 -2.86
CA TYR A 2 18.37 12.50 -2.28
C TYR A 2 18.92 11.47 -1.28
N LYS A 3 18.15 11.18 -0.24
CA LYS A 3 18.51 10.28 0.85
C LYS A 3 17.49 9.18 1.09
N LEU A 4 16.30 9.31 0.52
CA LEU A 4 15.23 8.32 0.62
C LEU A 4 14.56 8.14 -0.75
N ILE A 5 14.33 6.89 -1.12
CA ILE A 5 13.56 6.50 -2.31
C ILE A 5 12.42 5.60 -1.83
N ALA A 6 11.18 6.04 -2.01
CA ALA A 6 10.00 5.23 -1.76
C ALA A 6 9.43 4.71 -3.09
N LEU A 7 9.22 3.39 -3.16
CA LEU A 7 8.79 2.70 -4.37
C LEU A 7 7.44 2.01 -4.13
N ASP A 8 6.44 2.32 -4.97
CA ASP A 8 5.32 1.41 -5.13
C ASP A 8 5.78 0.05 -5.72
N MET A 9 5.00 -1.00 -5.48
CA MET A 9 5.24 -2.33 -5.99
C MET A 9 4.57 -2.62 -7.34
N ASP A 10 3.24 -2.66 -7.40
CA ASP A 10 2.50 -3.24 -8.51
C ASP A 10 2.25 -2.22 -9.61
N GLY A 11 2.94 -2.35 -10.74
CA GLY A 11 2.87 -1.33 -11.80
C GLY A 11 4.02 -0.32 -11.73
N THR A 12 4.85 -0.42 -10.69
CA THR A 12 6.04 0.42 -10.48
C THR A 12 7.32 -0.42 -10.39
N LEU A 13 7.62 -1.04 -9.23
CA LEU A 13 8.80 -1.89 -9.05
C LEU A 13 8.69 -3.23 -9.80
N LEU A 14 7.48 -3.80 -9.84
CA LEU A 14 7.20 -5.09 -10.45
C LEU A 14 6.77 -4.91 -11.91
N ASN A 15 7.41 -5.66 -12.80
CA ASN A 15 7.01 -5.76 -14.20
C ASN A 15 5.68 -6.54 -14.35
N SER A 16 5.20 -6.66 -15.58
CA SER A 16 3.95 -7.37 -15.91
C SER A 16 3.97 -8.85 -15.52
N GLN A 17 5.15 -9.45 -15.31
CA GLN A 17 5.33 -10.84 -14.83
C GLN A 17 5.51 -10.92 -13.30
N LYS A 18 5.28 -9.83 -12.56
CA LYS A 18 5.44 -9.72 -11.10
C LYS A 18 6.87 -9.99 -10.61
N GLN A 19 7.85 -9.69 -11.46
CA GLN A 19 9.28 -9.84 -11.19
C GLN A 19 9.95 -8.48 -11.04
N ILE A 20 11.07 -8.46 -10.31
CA ILE A 20 11.97 -7.31 -10.26
C ILE A 20 13.09 -7.58 -11.25
N SER A 21 13.31 -6.68 -12.22
CA SER A 21 14.35 -6.87 -13.22
C SER A 21 15.75 -6.80 -12.61
N SER A 22 16.72 -7.48 -13.21
CA SER A 22 18.12 -7.46 -12.76
C SER A 22 18.69 -6.05 -12.73
N ARG A 23 18.33 -5.19 -13.69
CA ARG A 23 18.76 -3.79 -13.74
C ARG A 23 18.20 -2.99 -12.56
N THR A 24 16.92 -3.16 -12.25
CA THR A 24 16.28 -2.49 -11.10
C THR A 24 16.91 -2.90 -9.78
N LYS A 25 17.20 -4.20 -9.59
CA LYS A 25 17.93 -4.69 -8.40
C LYS A 25 19.30 -4.03 -8.26
N GLN A 26 20.06 -3.96 -9.35
CA GLN A 26 21.39 -3.34 -9.36
C GLN A 26 21.32 -1.83 -9.07
N ALA A 27 20.33 -1.13 -9.62
CA ALA A 27 20.14 0.30 -9.35
C ALA A 27 19.80 0.56 -7.87
N ILE A 28 18.89 -0.24 -7.29
CA ILE A 28 18.56 -0.19 -5.87
C ILE A 28 19.79 -0.47 -5.00
N ALA A 29 20.55 -1.53 -5.30
CA ALA A 29 21.76 -1.86 -4.57
C ALA A 29 22.79 -0.71 -4.59
N LYS A 30 23.03 -0.11 -5.77
CA LYS A 30 23.94 1.04 -5.91
C LYS A 30 23.45 2.27 -5.13
N ALA A 31 22.15 2.53 -5.09
CA ALA A 31 21.61 3.63 -4.30
C ALA A 31 21.88 3.40 -2.80
N ARG A 32 21.67 2.17 -2.32
CA ARG A 32 21.94 1.77 -0.94
C ARG A 32 23.43 1.85 -0.60
N GLU A 33 24.33 1.45 -1.51
CA GLU A 33 25.78 1.62 -1.35
C GLU A 33 26.20 3.09 -1.15
N GLN A 34 25.42 4.04 -1.67
CA GLN A 34 25.62 5.48 -1.46
C GLN A 34 24.94 6.02 -0.19
N GLY A 35 24.38 5.15 0.66
CA GLY A 35 23.69 5.50 1.89
C GLY A 35 22.27 6.02 1.68
N ILE A 36 21.67 5.80 0.51
CA ILE A 36 20.29 6.16 0.24
C ILE A 36 19.37 5.06 0.77
N TYR A 37 18.42 5.42 1.63
CA TYR A 37 17.38 4.50 2.09
C TYR A 37 16.44 4.18 0.93
N VAL A 38 16.13 2.90 0.74
CA VAL A 38 15.12 2.46 -0.23
C VAL A 38 14.02 1.74 0.53
N VAL A 39 12.77 2.20 0.37
CA VAL A 39 11.62 1.68 1.10
C VAL A 39 10.52 1.25 0.13
N LEU A 40 9.90 0.10 0.42
CA LEU A 40 8.73 -0.35 -0.33
C LEU A 40 7.46 0.23 0.30
N ALA A 41 6.57 0.76 -0.53
CA ALA A 41 5.32 1.40 -0.12
C ALA A 41 4.12 0.80 -0.87
N SER A 42 3.38 -0.10 -0.22
CA SER A 42 2.32 -0.89 -0.88
C SER A 42 1.00 -0.94 -0.10
N GLY A 43 -0.09 -1.22 -0.82
CA GLY A 43 -1.39 -1.62 -0.24
C GLY A 43 -1.40 -3.04 0.32
N ARG A 44 -0.39 -3.85 -0.04
CA ARG A 44 -0.22 -5.22 0.42
C ARG A 44 0.04 -5.28 1.94
N PRO A 45 -0.31 -6.39 2.61
CA PRO A 45 0.20 -6.75 3.92
C PRO A 45 1.70 -7.08 3.85
N LEU A 46 2.40 -6.96 4.98
CA LEU A 46 3.83 -7.30 5.08
C LEU A 46 4.16 -8.72 4.57
N ALA A 47 3.29 -9.70 4.86
CA ALA A 47 3.45 -11.08 4.38
C ALA A 47 3.53 -11.16 2.84
N GLY A 48 2.72 -10.37 2.13
CA GLY A 48 2.71 -10.29 0.66
C GLY A 48 3.88 -9.48 0.06
N MET A 49 4.70 -8.85 0.91
CA MET A 49 5.88 -8.08 0.52
C MET A 49 7.19 -8.78 0.89
N ARG A 50 7.17 -9.73 1.83
CA ARG A 50 8.37 -10.34 2.44
C ARG A 50 9.34 -10.93 1.42
N SER A 51 8.85 -11.69 0.44
CA SER A 51 9.72 -12.29 -0.60
C SER A 51 10.43 -11.23 -1.45
N LYS A 52 9.81 -10.06 -1.67
CA LYS A 52 10.42 -8.96 -2.44
C LYS A 52 11.38 -8.14 -1.61
N LEU A 53 11.12 -7.98 -0.31
CA LEU A 53 12.08 -7.39 0.63
C LEU A 53 13.35 -8.26 0.71
N GLU A 54 13.20 -9.58 0.82
CA GLU A 54 14.31 -10.53 0.81
C GLU A 54 15.08 -10.51 -0.52
N GLU A 55 14.38 -10.47 -1.66
CA GLU A 55 14.98 -10.38 -3.00
C GLU A 55 15.81 -9.11 -3.24
N LEU A 56 15.58 -8.05 -2.45
CA LEU A 56 16.28 -6.75 -2.51
C LEU A 56 17.25 -6.53 -1.33
N ASP A 57 17.45 -7.52 -0.47
CA ASP A 57 18.23 -7.43 0.77
C ASP A 57 17.76 -6.28 1.70
N LEU A 58 16.45 -5.98 1.71
CA LEU A 58 15.79 -4.94 2.53
C LEU A 58 15.19 -5.54 3.80
N THR A 59 16.00 -6.27 4.58
CA THR A 59 15.54 -7.09 5.72
C THR A 59 16.25 -6.78 7.04
N SER A 60 17.10 -5.76 7.06
CA SER A 60 17.90 -5.39 8.23
C SER A 60 17.17 -4.46 9.20
N GLN A 61 17.80 -4.18 10.33
CA GLN A 61 17.36 -3.17 11.30
C GLN A 61 17.46 -1.73 10.77
N ASP A 62 18.05 -1.52 9.59
CA ASP A 62 18.14 -0.20 8.94
C ASP A 62 17.10 -0.05 7.82
N ASP A 63 16.33 -1.10 7.54
CA ASP A 63 15.33 -1.12 6.47
C ASP A 63 13.92 -0.91 7.02
N TYR A 64 13.12 -0.15 6.29
CA TYR A 64 11.75 0.21 6.66
C TYR A 64 10.78 -0.14 5.55
N VAL A 65 9.54 -0.41 5.93
CA VAL A 65 8.48 -0.77 4.99
C VAL A 65 7.17 -0.09 5.37
N LEU A 66 6.46 0.33 4.33
CA LEU A 66 5.12 0.87 4.43
C LEU A 66 4.15 -0.14 3.80
N HIS A 67 3.19 -0.59 4.59
CA HIS A 67 2.20 -1.59 4.18
C HIS A 67 0.77 -1.13 4.51
N TYR A 68 -0.24 -1.79 3.91
CA TYR A 68 -1.64 -1.38 3.97
C TYR A 68 -1.89 0.10 3.63
N ASN A 69 -1.31 0.59 2.53
CA ASN A 69 -1.49 1.95 2.03
C ASN A 69 -1.07 3.03 3.03
N GLY A 70 -0.08 2.74 3.90
CA GLY A 70 0.43 3.71 4.87
C GLY A 70 -0.25 3.63 6.23
N SER A 71 -1.14 2.66 6.44
CA SER A 71 -1.74 2.41 7.75
C SER A 71 -0.71 1.94 8.77
N ILE A 72 0.33 1.23 8.32
CA ILE A 72 1.42 0.77 9.18
C ILE A 72 2.75 1.05 8.49
N VAL A 73 3.66 1.66 9.24
CA VAL A 73 5.07 1.79 8.90
C VAL A 73 5.86 1.11 10.00
N GLN A 74 6.79 0.24 9.61
CA GLN A 74 7.62 -0.47 10.58
C GLN A 74 9.04 -0.69 10.07
N ASN A 75 9.93 -0.92 11.01
CA ASN A 75 11.24 -1.48 10.75
C ASN A 75 11.10 -2.95 10.32
N VAL A 76 11.81 -3.36 9.28
CA VAL A 76 11.72 -4.73 8.74
C VAL A 76 12.45 -5.72 9.65
N GLY A 77 13.64 -5.37 10.13
CA GLY A 77 14.49 -6.24 10.94
C GLY A 77 14.00 -6.41 12.38
N THR A 78 13.63 -5.32 13.04
CA THR A 78 13.19 -5.36 14.45
C THR A 78 11.69 -5.64 14.60
N GLY A 79 10.89 -5.26 13.59
CA GLY A 79 9.43 -5.31 13.66
C GLY A 79 8.79 -4.12 14.38
N ASP A 80 9.58 -3.14 14.83
CA ASP A 80 9.07 -1.98 15.55
C ASP A 80 8.18 -1.11 14.65
N ILE A 81 6.98 -0.81 15.16
CA ILE A 81 6.03 0.04 14.48
C ILE A 81 6.37 1.51 14.77
N ILE A 82 6.66 2.26 13.72
CA ILE A 82 7.05 3.68 13.79
C ILE A 82 5.84 4.58 13.61
N TYR A 83 4.88 4.12 12.82
CA TYR A 83 3.62 4.81 12.60
C TYR A 83 2.51 3.80 12.39
N GLN A 84 1.37 4.08 13.02
CA GLN A 84 0.16 3.29 12.86
C GLN A 84 -1.06 4.20 12.88
N GLN A 85 -1.91 4.05 11.87
CA GLN A 85 -3.29 4.53 11.86
C GLN A 85 -4.16 3.40 11.34
N ILE A 86 -5.04 2.91 12.20
CA ILE A 86 -5.93 1.78 11.92
C ILE A 86 -7.35 2.21 12.26
N ILE A 87 -8.32 1.48 11.73
CA ILE A 87 -9.72 1.61 12.18
C ILE A 87 -9.94 0.68 13.38
N ASP A 88 -11.16 0.67 13.90
CA ASP A 88 -11.53 -0.12 15.07
C ASP A 88 -12.64 -1.13 14.74
N GLY A 89 -12.98 -1.96 15.73
CA GLY A 89 -14.04 -2.96 15.60
C GLY A 89 -15.40 -2.33 15.33
N ARG A 90 -15.67 -1.13 15.88
CA ARG A 90 -16.91 -0.37 15.58
C ARG A 90 -16.99 -0.02 14.11
N SER A 91 -15.92 0.51 13.54
CA SER A 91 -15.80 0.82 12.13
C SER A 91 -15.96 -0.42 11.25
N ALA A 92 -15.33 -1.55 11.62
CA ALA A 92 -15.46 -2.81 10.88
C ALA A 92 -16.91 -3.34 10.89
N LYS A 93 -17.60 -3.29 12.05
CA LYS A 93 -19.03 -3.64 12.15
C LYS A 93 -19.90 -2.76 11.26
N MET A 94 -19.63 -1.45 11.21
CA MET A 94 -20.36 -0.53 10.34
C MET A 94 -20.19 -0.92 8.87
N VAL A 95 -18.94 -1.14 8.41
CA VAL A 95 -18.66 -1.59 7.04
C VAL A 95 -19.34 -2.92 6.74
N ALA A 96 -19.35 -3.86 7.67
CA ALA A 96 -20.00 -5.16 7.49
C ALA A 96 -21.53 -5.06 7.37
N ARG A 97 -22.18 -4.22 8.17
CA ARG A 97 -23.62 -3.96 8.07
C ARG A 97 -23.97 -3.32 6.73
N LEU A 98 -23.20 -2.33 6.30
CA LEU A 98 -23.39 -1.69 5.00
C LEU A 98 -23.16 -2.67 3.85
N ALA A 99 -22.15 -3.55 3.95
CA ALA A 99 -21.90 -4.60 2.97
C ALA A 99 -23.10 -5.55 2.85
N GLN A 100 -23.68 -5.95 4.00
CA GLN A 100 -24.89 -6.78 4.05
C GLN A 100 -26.09 -6.08 3.41
N GLU A 101 -26.32 -4.80 3.69
CA GLU A 101 -27.40 -4.01 3.09
C GLU A 101 -27.26 -3.90 1.57
N LEU A 102 -26.02 -3.77 1.07
CA LEU A 102 -25.71 -3.68 -0.36
C LEU A 102 -25.59 -5.05 -1.06
N GLY A 103 -25.76 -6.16 -0.32
CA GLY A 103 -25.71 -7.52 -0.87
C GLY A 103 -24.31 -7.96 -1.33
N VAL A 104 -23.24 -7.43 -0.72
CA VAL A 104 -21.85 -7.80 -1.01
C VAL A 104 -21.19 -8.47 0.19
N ASN A 105 -20.12 -9.23 -0.05
CA ASN A 105 -19.35 -9.85 1.03
C ASN A 105 -18.37 -8.84 1.65
N THR A 106 -17.90 -9.15 2.86
CA THR A 106 -16.90 -8.34 3.55
C THR A 106 -15.84 -9.24 4.20
N HIS A 107 -14.62 -8.71 4.29
CA HIS A 107 -13.58 -9.23 5.16
C HIS A 107 -12.77 -8.06 5.73
N ALA A 108 -11.99 -8.31 6.77
CA ALA A 108 -11.15 -7.29 7.41
C ALA A 108 -9.82 -7.89 7.88
N PHE A 109 -8.82 -7.03 8.01
CA PHE A 109 -7.52 -7.38 8.54
C PHE A 109 -7.44 -7.02 10.02
N SER A 110 -7.54 -8.02 10.88
CA SER A 110 -7.38 -7.89 12.32
C SER A 110 -5.92 -8.09 12.72
N GLN A 111 -5.39 -7.22 13.60
CA GLN A 111 -4.03 -7.41 14.13
C GLN A 111 -3.88 -8.70 14.96
N THR A 112 -4.97 -9.19 15.55
CA THR A 112 -4.94 -10.37 16.43
C THR A 112 -5.46 -11.64 15.78
N HIS A 113 -6.33 -11.52 14.77
CA HIS A 113 -7.05 -12.66 14.17
C HIS A 113 -6.70 -12.89 12.69
N GLY A 114 -5.81 -12.07 12.12
CA GLY A 114 -5.45 -12.15 10.70
C GLY A 114 -6.60 -11.68 9.80
N LEU A 115 -6.78 -12.36 8.65
CA LEU A 115 -7.87 -12.07 7.73
C LEU A 115 -9.18 -12.68 8.28
N ILE A 116 -10.08 -11.83 8.75
CA ILE A 116 -11.38 -12.23 9.31
C ILE A 116 -12.51 -11.97 8.31
N THR A 117 -13.52 -12.84 8.29
CA THR A 117 -14.74 -12.63 7.50
C THR A 117 -15.97 -13.27 8.18
N PRO A 118 -17.16 -12.68 8.10
CA PRO A 118 -18.39 -13.34 8.55
C PRO A 118 -18.74 -14.57 7.71
N LYS A 119 -18.31 -14.60 6.43
CA LYS A 119 -18.56 -15.70 5.50
C LYS A 119 -17.52 -15.70 4.39
N THR A 120 -16.77 -16.80 4.25
CA THR A 120 -15.81 -16.96 3.16
C THR A 120 -16.48 -16.86 1.79
N SER A 121 -15.85 -16.10 0.90
CA SER A 121 -16.22 -15.97 -0.52
C SER A 121 -15.01 -16.24 -1.39
N GLN A 122 -15.25 -16.45 -2.70
CA GLN A 122 -14.18 -16.56 -3.70
C GLN A 122 -13.18 -15.40 -3.60
N TYR A 123 -13.63 -14.18 -3.32
CA TYR A 123 -12.75 -13.00 -3.21
C TYR A 123 -11.98 -12.94 -1.89
N THR A 124 -12.51 -13.57 -0.83
CA THR A 124 -11.75 -13.75 0.40
C THR A 124 -10.65 -14.79 0.22
N GLU A 125 -10.93 -15.88 -0.51
CA GLU A 125 -9.93 -16.87 -0.89
C GLU A 125 -8.84 -16.29 -1.79
N VAL A 126 -9.22 -15.41 -2.74
CA VAL A 126 -8.27 -14.65 -3.56
C VAL A 126 -7.34 -13.80 -2.67
N GLU A 127 -7.89 -13.02 -1.74
CA GLU A 127 -7.09 -12.17 -0.83
C GLU A 127 -6.15 -13.02 0.05
N ALA A 128 -6.65 -14.14 0.58
CA ALA A 128 -5.86 -15.07 1.38
C ALA A 128 -4.72 -15.70 0.57
N THR A 129 -4.99 -16.09 -0.68
CA THR A 129 -4.03 -16.75 -1.56
C THR A 129 -2.92 -15.79 -2.00
N ILE A 130 -3.29 -14.58 -2.46
CA ILE A 130 -2.33 -13.57 -2.94
C ILE A 130 -1.37 -13.15 -1.82
N ASN A 131 -1.85 -13.11 -0.58
CA ASN A 131 -1.09 -12.61 0.55
C ASN A 131 -0.55 -13.70 1.49
N HIS A 132 -0.82 -14.97 1.18
CA HIS A 132 -0.43 -16.13 1.99
C HIS A 132 -0.92 -16.06 3.45
N LEU A 133 -2.20 -15.74 3.64
CA LEU A 133 -2.82 -15.55 4.95
C LEU A 133 -3.85 -16.64 5.26
N PRO A 134 -3.93 -17.12 6.51
CA PRO A 134 -5.06 -17.93 6.94
C PRO A 134 -6.34 -17.08 7.02
N ILE A 135 -7.47 -17.71 6.70
CA ILE A 135 -8.81 -17.12 6.86
C ILE A 135 -9.38 -17.55 8.21
N THR A 136 -9.93 -16.58 8.94
CA THR A 136 -10.67 -16.79 10.18
C THR A 136 -12.13 -16.41 9.96
N GLU A 137 -13.03 -17.40 9.91
CA GLU A 137 -14.47 -17.10 9.88
C GLU A 137 -14.95 -16.63 11.25
N MET A 138 -15.47 -15.40 11.31
CA MET A 138 -15.87 -14.70 12.53
C MET A 138 -16.92 -13.64 12.22
N ASP A 139 -18.02 -13.65 12.97
CA ASP A 139 -19.00 -12.56 12.94
C ASP A 139 -18.40 -11.31 13.58
N PHE A 140 -18.40 -10.18 12.85
CA PHE A 140 -17.81 -8.93 13.32
C PHE A 140 -18.55 -8.35 14.52
N GLU A 141 -19.81 -8.73 14.77
CA GLU A 141 -20.52 -8.35 15.99
C GLU A 141 -19.86 -8.91 17.26
N GLN A 142 -19.01 -9.94 17.15
CA GLN A 142 -18.24 -10.51 18.26
C GLN A 142 -16.99 -9.68 18.62
N LEU A 143 -16.58 -8.73 17.76
CA LEU A 143 -15.43 -7.86 18.04
C LEU A 143 -15.78 -6.86 19.15
N SER A 144 -14.81 -6.50 19.98
CA SER A 144 -14.95 -5.30 20.81
C SER A 144 -14.97 -4.06 19.92
N ASP A 145 -15.59 -2.96 20.38
CA ASP A 145 -15.67 -1.73 19.58
C ASP A 145 -14.28 -1.13 19.28
N ASP A 146 -13.33 -1.31 20.19
CA ASP A 146 -11.94 -0.84 20.10
C ASP A 146 -10.98 -1.87 19.49
N HIS A 147 -11.50 -2.99 18.97
CA HIS A 147 -10.67 -4.05 18.39
C HIS A 147 -9.77 -3.51 17.26
N PRO A 148 -8.46 -3.79 17.26
CA PRO A 148 -7.55 -3.20 16.27
C PRO A 148 -7.75 -3.81 14.87
N ILE A 149 -8.37 -3.05 13.97
CA ILE A 149 -8.64 -3.45 12.59
C ILE A 149 -7.82 -2.57 11.64
N ILE A 150 -6.91 -3.18 10.89
CA ILE A 150 -6.03 -2.47 9.98
C ILE A 150 -6.82 -1.84 8.81
N LYS A 151 -7.67 -2.65 8.18
CA LYS A 151 -8.61 -2.23 7.13
C LYS A 151 -9.79 -3.17 7.07
N ALA A 152 -10.94 -2.66 6.64
CA ALA A 152 -12.09 -3.46 6.27
C ALA A 152 -12.31 -3.36 4.75
N MET A 153 -12.92 -4.37 4.14
CA MET A 153 -13.11 -4.42 2.70
C MET A 153 -14.51 -4.91 2.35
N MET A 154 -15.07 -4.32 1.29
CA MET A 154 -16.21 -4.88 0.55
C MET A 154 -15.70 -5.59 -0.68
N VAL A 155 -16.18 -6.82 -0.89
CA VAL A 155 -15.70 -7.70 -1.95
C VAL A 155 -16.87 -8.37 -2.67
N ALA A 156 -16.86 -8.28 -3.99
CA ALA A 156 -17.89 -8.87 -4.85
C ALA A 156 -17.42 -8.95 -6.30
N GLU A 157 -18.22 -9.61 -7.14
CA GLU A 157 -17.99 -9.58 -8.60
C GLU A 157 -17.99 -8.13 -9.10
N PRO A 158 -17.12 -7.76 -10.06
CA PRO A 158 -16.92 -6.36 -10.43
C PRO A 158 -18.19 -5.58 -10.78
N PRO A 159 -19.17 -6.13 -11.54
CA PRO A 159 -20.43 -5.42 -11.80
C PRO A 159 -21.25 -5.18 -10.52
N VAL A 160 -21.24 -6.14 -9.59
CA VAL A 160 -21.96 -6.06 -8.31
C VAL A 160 -21.29 -5.05 -7.39
N LEU A 161 -19.96 -5.12 -7.25
CA LEU A 161 -19.21 -4.16 -6.43
C LEU A 161 -19.36 -2.73 -6.99
N THR A 162 -19.31 -2.55 -8.31
CA THR A 162 -19.52 -1.25 -8.95
C THR A 162 -20.91 -0.68 -8.64
N ALA A 163 -21.95 -1.53 -8.65
CA ALA A 163 -23.30 -1.12 -8.29
C ALA A 163 -23.42 -0.76 -6.80
N ALA A 164 -22.71 -1.48 -5.92
CA ALA A 164 -22.65 -1.19 -4.49
C ALA A 164 -21.91 0.14 -4.21
N ILE A 165 -20.77 0.38 -4.86
CA ILE A 165 -19.99 1.63 -4.75
C ILE A 165 -20.85 2.85 -5.06
N ARG A 166 -21.67 2.80 -6.11
CA ARG A 166 -22.56 3.90 -6.52
C ARG A 166 -23.63 4.24 -5.49
N GLN A 167 -23.92 3.34 -4.56
CA GLN A 167 -24.91 3.52 -3.50
C GLN A 167 -24.26 3.96 -2.17
N LEU A 168 -22.94 4.04 -2.09
CA LEU A 168 -22.26 4.46 -0.87
C LEU A 168 -22.56 5.93 -0.54
N PRO A 169 -22.91 6.24 0.72
CA PRO A 169 -23.06 7.62 1.16
C PRO A 169 -21.74 8.37 1.02
N SER A 170 -21.79 9.56 0.40
CA SER A 170 -20.60 10.41 0.24
C SER A 170 -20.02 10.87 1.59
N SER A 171 -20.81 10.87 2.66
CA SER A 171 -20.36 11.18 4.01
C SER A 171 -19.30 10.22 4.53
N LEU A 172 -19.24 8.97 4.02
CA LEU A 172 -18.25 7.99 4.46
C LEU A 172 -16.82 8.41 4.15
N HIS A 173 -16.59 9.29 3.17
CA HIS A 173 -15.26 9.84 2.88
C HIS A 173 -14.73 10.76 4.00
N GLN A 174 -15.56 11.15 4.97
CA GLN A 174 -15.13 11.87 6.17
C GLN A 174 -14.56 10.92 7.23
N ASP A 175 -15.09 9.69 7.27
CA ASP A 175 -14.78 8.70 8.29
C ASP A 175 -13.76 7.66 7.81
N TYR A 176 -13.57 7.52 6.49
CA TYR A 176 -12.67 6.56 5.88
C TYR A 176 -11.92 7.12 4.67
N THR A 177 -10.69 6.63 4.50
CA THR A 177 -10.06 6.60 3.18
C THR A 177 -10.63 5.40 2.42
N ILE A 178 -11.34 5.65 1.33
CA ILE A 178 -12.00 4.61 0.52
C ILE A 178 -11.27 4.47 -0.82
N VAL A 179 -10.73 3.29 -1.09
CA VAL A 179 -9.91 3.03 -2.28
C VAL A 179 -10.34 1.74 -2.95
N GLN A 180 -10.59 1.76 -4.26
CA GLN A 180 -10.81 0.54 -5.03
C GLN A 180 -9.45 0.00 -5.52
N SER A 181 -8.87 -0.95 -4.79
CA SER A 181 -7.55 -1.50 -5.10
C SER A 181 -7.56 -2.54 -6.23
N ALA A 182 -8.72 -3.16 -6.49
CA ALA A 182 -8.96 -4.01 -7.64
C ALA A 182 -10.43 -3.92 -8.05
N ALA A 183 -10.77 -4.40 -9.26
CA ALA A 183 -12.14 -4.38 -9.77
C ALA A 183 -13.17 -5.06 -8.82
N PHE A 184 -12.70 -5.97 -7.97
CA PHE A 184 -13.48 -6.74 -6.99
C PHE A 184 -13.15 -6.43 -5.52
N PHE A 185 -12.30 -5.42 -5.23
CA PHE A 185 -11.91 -5.02 -3.89
C PHE A 185 -12.10 -3.52 -3.65
N LEU A 186 -12.92 -3.19 -2.65
CA LEU A 186 -13.07 -1.85 -2.12
C LEU A 186 -12.59 -1.81 -0.67
N GLU A 187 -11.61 -0.97 -0.38
CA GLU A 187 -10.97 -0.84 0.92
C GLU A 187 -11.51 0.34 1.71
N PHE A 188 -11.69 0.14 3.02
CA PHE A 188 -12.02 1.14 4.01
C PHE A 188 -10.88 1.18 5.03
N LEU A 189 -10.12 2.26 4.97
CA LEU A 189 -8.92 2.52 5.78
C LEU A 189 -9.18 3.71 6.70
N ASN A 190 -8.31 3.89 7.69
CA ASN A 190 -8.34 5.11 8.51
C ASN A 190 -8.15 6.35 7.60
N PRO A 191 -8.87 7.47 7.83
CA PRO A 191 -8.72 8.71 7.04
C PRO A 191 -7.29 9.25 6.97
N LYS A 192 -6.46 8.89 7.95
CA LYS A 192 -5.04 9.28 8.04
C LYS A 192 -4.09 8.21 7.46
N SER A 193 -4.62 7.20 6.78
CA SER A 193 -3.85 6.17 6.09
C SER A 193 -3.75 6.52 4.60
N ASN A 194 -2.61 7.07 4.21
CA ASN A 194 -2.19 7.15 2.81
C ASN A 194 -0.66 7.01 2.71
N LYS A 195 -0.16 6.65 1.52
CA LYS A 195 1.28 6.41 1.32
C LYS A 195 2.12 7.65 1.62
N GLY A 196 1.63 8.85 1.34
CA GLY A 196 2.37 10.10 1.60
C GLY A 196 2.64 10.32 3.09
N ILE A 197 1.65 10.09 3.95
CA ILE A 197 1.84 10.18 5.40
C ILE A 197 2.81 9.11 5.90
N GLY A 198 2.72 7.89 5.38
CA GLY A 198 3.66 6.84 5.77
C GLY A 198 5.11 7.13 5.33
N VAL A 199 5.33 7.60 4.11
CA VAL A 199 6.67 8.04 3.65
C VAL A 199 7.17 9.20 4.50
N LYS A 200 6.30 10.16 4.82
CA LYS A 200 6.63 11.25 5.75
C LYS A 200 7.06 10.73 7.12
N ALA A 201 6.36 9.76 7.68
CA ALA A 201 6.71 9.19 8.98
C ALA A 201 8.11 8.55 8.98
N ILE A 202 8.48 7.84 7.89
CA ILE A 202 9.84 7.31 7.71
C ILE A 202 10.86 8.46 7.62
N ALA A 203 10.58 9.46 6.78
CA ALA A 203 11.47 10.60 6.58
C ALA A 203 11.70 11.38 7.88
N ASP A 204 10.64 11.68 8.64
CA ASP A 204 10.72 12.34 9.95
C ASP A 204 11.55 11.51 10.94
N HIS A 205 11.32 10.20 11.00
CA HIS A 205 12.06 9.27 11.87
C HIS A 205 13.56 9.26 11.57
N LEU A 206 13.93 9.36 10.29
CA LEU A 206 15.32 9.39 9.83
C LEU A 206 15.95 10.79 9.79
N GLY A 207 15.18 11.85 10.10
CA GLY A 207 15.65 13.24 9.98
C GLY A 207 15.91 13.68 8.54
N ILE A 208 15.15 13.16 7.58
CA ILE A 208 15.23 13.45 6.15
C ILE A 208 14.16 14.47 5.77
N ASP A 209 14.56 15.56 5.11
CA ASP A 209 13.65 16.59 4.60
C ASP A 209 12.91 16.06 3.36
N ALA A 210 11.63 16.42 3.18
CA ALA A 210 10.85 16.04 2.00
C ALA A 210 11.58 16.32 0.67
N LYS A 211 12.33 17.44 0.57
CA LYS A 211 13.13 17.79 -0.62
C LYS A 211 14.23 16.78 -0.96
N GLU A 212 14.59 15.91 -0.01
CA GLU A 212 15.60 14.86 -0.14
C GLU A 212 14.96 13.47 -0.41
N VAL A 213 13.64 13.43 -0.65
CA VAL A 213 12.87 12.21 -0.93
C VAL A 213 12.52 12.12 -2.41
N ILE A 214 12.69 10.93 -2.99
CA ILE A 214 12.11 10.52 -4.28
C ILE A 214 10.96 9.56 -3.99
N CYS A 215 9.81 9.75 -4.64
CA CYS A 215 8.73 8.76 -4.65
C CYS A 215 8.42 8.34 -6.09
N MET A 216 8.19 7.05 -6.30
CA MET A 216 7.81 6.49 -7.61
C MET A 216 6.51 5.70 -7.50
N GLY A 217 5.57 5.93 -8.42
CA GLY A 217 4.25 5.28 -8.42
C GLY A 217 3.52 5.36 -9.76
N ASP A 218 2.39 4.67 -9.87
CA ASP A 218 1.59 4.59 -11.10
C ASP A 218 0.08 4.75 -10.92
N ALA A 219 -0.43 4.58 -9.70
CA ALA A 219 -1.86 4.55 -9.40
C ALA A 219 -2.33 5.69 -8.45
N GLU A 220 -3.64 5.78 -8.24
CA GLU A 220 -4.27 6.84 -7.42
C GLU A 220 -3.78 6.85 -5.96
N ASN A 221 -3.55 5.67 -5.37
CA ASN A 221 -3.04 5.54 -4.01
C ASN A 221 -1.60 6.04 -3.84
N ASP A 222 -0.89 6.32 -4.94
CA ASP A 222 0.45 6.91 -4.95
C ASP A 222 0.43 8.44 -4.91
N HIS A 223 -0.71 9.07 -5.19
CA HIS A 223 -0.78 10.53 -5.39
C HIS A 223 -0.21 11.33 -4.22
N HIS A 224 -0.57 10.92 -3.01
CA HIS A 224 -0.12 11.58 -1.79
C HIS A 224 1.39 11.49 -1.58
N MET A 225 2.04 10.37 -1.95
CA MET A 225 3.50 10.25 -1.81
C MET A 225 4.25 10.98 -2.91
N LEU A 226 3.71 10.99 -4.14
CA LEU A 226 4.27 11.76 -5.25
C LEU A 226 4.26 13.27 -4.95
N GLN A 227 3.17 13.79 -4.38
CA GLN A 227 3.04 15.19 -3.99
C GLN A 227 3.86 15.57 -2.74
N TYR A 228 4.13 14.60 -1.86
CA TYR A 228 4.93 14.82 -0.66
C TYR A 228 6.42 14.94 -0.98
N ALA A 229 6.92 14.13 -1.91
CA ALA A 229 8.32 14.03 -2.23
C ALA A 229 8.89 15.33 -2.84
N GLY A 230 10.17 15.58 -2.62
CA GLY A 230 10.92 16.61 -3.35
C GLY A 230 11.05 16.32 -4.84
N LEU A 231 10.91 15.04 -5.21
CA LEU A 231 10.81 14.58 -6.59
C LEU A 231 9.80 13.43 -6.67
N GLY A 232 8.58 13.73 -7.09
CA GLY A 232 7.57 12.74 -7.43
C GLY A 232 7.72 12.27 -8.87
N ILE A 233 7.81 10.95 -9.10
CA ILE A 233 8.01 10.36 -10.42
C ILE A 233 6.86 9.40 -10.75
N ALA A 234 6.16 9.64 -11.85
CA ALA A 234 5.17 8.72 -12.38
C ALA A 234 5.81 7.75 -13.39
N MET A 235 5.37 6.49 -13.39
CA MET A 235 5.75 5.51 -14.42
C MET A 235 5.07 5.84 -15.77
N ALA A 236 5.64 5.43 -16.91
CA ALA A 236 4.99 5.66 -18.20
C ALA A 236 3.62 4.96 -18.34
N ASN A 237 3.46 3.80 -17.68
CA ASN A 237 2.21 3.05 -17.60
C ASN A 237 1.21 3.59 -16.56
N ALA A 238 1.54 4.68 -15.87
CA ALA A 238 0.66 5.29 -14.87
C ALA A 238 -0.62 5.87 -15.49
N MET A 239 -1.64 6.05 -14.64
CA MET A 239 -2.85 6.79 -15.00
C MET A 239 -2.50 8.23 -15.37
N GLU A 240 -3.27 8.85 -16.28
CA GLU A 240 -3.01 10.22 -16.73
C GLU A 240 -3.12 11.24 -15.58
N GLU A 241 -4.02 11.00 -14.63
CA GLU A 241 -4.13 11.78 -13.40
C GLU A 241 -2.84 11.70 -12.57
N THR A 242 -2.25 10.51 -12.44
CA THR A 242 -0.99 10.28 -11.72
C THR A 242 0.19 10.95 -12.42
N LYS A 243 0.24 10.93 -13.76
CA LYS A 243 1.29 11.63 -14.52
C LYS A 243 1.21 13.15 -14.35
N ARG A 244 0.00 13.72 -14.27
CA ARG A 244 -0.22 15.17 -14.13
C ARG A 244 0.25 15.74 -12.79
N ILE A 245 0.33 14.93 -11.74
CA ILE A 245 0.78 15.37 -10.42
C ILE A 245 2.28 15.16 -10.17
N ALA A 246 2.95 14.38 -11.02
CA ALA A 246 4.36 14.07 -10.85
C ALA A 246 5.25 15.17 -11.46
N ASP A 247 6.42 15.38 -10.86
CA ASP A 247 7.45 16.30 -11.37
C ASP A 247 8.16 15.73 -12.60
N HIS A 248 8.19 14.40 -12.72
CA HIS A 248 8.83 13.69 -13.82
C HIS A 248 8.04 12.43 -14.21
N ILE A 249 8.16 12.04 -15.48
CA ILE A 249 7.63 10.78 -15.99
C ILE A 249 8.81 9.94 -16.47
N THR A 250 9.01 8.77 -15.87
CA THR A 250 10.04 7.79 -16.29
C THR A 250 9.46 6.78 -17.29
N LEU A 251 10.22 5.75 -17.65
CA LEU A 251 9.75 4.65 -18.52
C LEU A 251 8.69 3.79 -17.82
N SER A 252 8.13 2.82 -18.53
CA SER A 252 7.19 1.86 -17.94
C SER A 252 7.91 0.89 -17.00
N ASN A 253 7.15 0.21 -16.15
CA ASN A 253 7.65 -0.87 -15.30
C ASN A 253 8.25 -2.04 -16.09
N ASP A 254 7.76 -2.32 -17.31
CA ASP A 254 8.32 -3.33 -18.22
C ASP A 254 9.63 -2.88 -18.90
N GLU A 255 9.94 -1.59 -18.84
CA GLU A 255 11.12 -0.96 -19.46
C GLU A 255 12.13 -0.45 -18.42
N ASP A 256 12.10 -1.01 -17.21
CA ASP A 256 13.00 -0.66 -16.09
C ASP A 256 12.89 0.81 -15.65
N GLY A 257 11.70 1.42 -15.69
CA GLY A 257 11.50 2.83 -15.33
C GLY A 257 12.04 3.23 -13.95
N VAL A 258 11.96 2.33 -12.97
CA VAL A 258 12.58 2.52 -11.64
C VAL A 258 14.09 2.63 -11.73
N ALA A 259 14.75 1.71 -12.45
CA ALA A 259 16.20 1.73 -12.60
C ALA A 259 16.67 3.00 -13.29
N VAL A 260 16.00 3.39 -14.39
CA VAL A 260 16.31 4.61 -15.15
C VAL A 260 16.22 5.85 -14.26
N ALA A 261 15.16 5.96 -13.46
CA ALA A 261 14.99 7.11 -12.58
C ALA A 261 16.03 7.13 -11.44
N ILE A 262 16.38 5.99 -10.85
CA ILE A 262 17.45 5.90 -9.84
C ILE A 262 18.79 6.33 -10.47
N GLU A 263 19.14 5.79 -11.63
CA GLU A 263 20.37 6.10 -12.35
C GLU A 263 20.47 7.58 -12.72
N GLN A 264 19.35 8.21 -13.08
CA GLN A 264 19.31 9.61 -13.50
C GLN A 264 19.33 10.61 -12.33
N PHE A 265 18.62 10.31 -11.24
CA PHE A 265 18.36 11.31 -10.19
C PHE A 265 19.05 11.02 -8.87
N ALA A 266 19.33 9.75 -8.55
CA ALA A 266 19.88 9.35 -7.26
C ALA A 266 21.38 8.99 -7.31
N LEU A 267 21.84 8.41 -8.41
CA LEU A 267 23.24 8.02 -8.59
C LEU A 267 24.07 9.16 -9.20
N ARG A 268 25.37 9.16 -8.89
CA ARG A 268 26.39 10.06 -9.47
C ARG A 268 27.29 9.31 -10.44
#